data_AF-A0AAN4ZAS3-F1
#
_entry.id   AF-A0AAN4ZAS3-F1
#
_cell.length_a   1.000
_cell.length_b   1.000
_cell.length_c   1.000
_cell.angle_alpha   90.00
_cell.angle_beta   90.00
_cell.angle_gamma   90.00
#
_symmetry.space_group_name_H-M   'P 1'
#
loop_
_entity.id
_entity.type
_entity.pdbx_description
1 polymer ?
#
loop_
_entity_poly.entity_id
_entity_poly.type
_entity_poly.pdbx_seq_one_letter_code
_entity_poly.pdbx_strand_id
1 'polypeptide(L)'
;MINSNQSVYLRGMGFMYIRFCQPPSDLWAWLEPYLDDEDTVDQRSGGGDELSFGQIAPEMLTKLDWYGTLFLRIPVPIQKDIDEKFCERNRLALESQGYEE
;
A
#
# COMPACT_ATOMS: atom_id res chain seq x y z
N MET A 1 0.47 10.37 -11.72
CA MET A 1 1.54 10.52 -10.73
C MET A 1 1.99 9.15 -10.20
N ILE A 2 1.07 8.36 -9.63
CA ILE A 2 1.33 7.01 -9.13
C ILE A 2 1.71 5.96 -10.20
N ASN A 3 1.25 6.15 -11.45
CA ASN A 3 1.62 5.32 -12.62
C ASN A 3 2.82 5.88 -13.41
N SER A 4 3.61 6.80 -12.84
CA SER A 4 4.70 7.42 -13.58
C SER A 4 5.94 6.53 -13.62
N ASN A 5 6.40 6.18 -14.82
CA ASN A 5 7.66 5.44 -15.02
C ASN A 5 8.91 6.35 -14.99
N GLN A 6 8.74 7.65 -14.76
CA GLN A 6 9.85 8.60 -14.80
C GLN A 6 10.70 8.57 -13.52
N SER A 7 10.09 8.27 -12.37
CA SER A 7 10.77 8.24 -11.08
C SER A 7 9.95 7.49 -10.04
N VAL A 8 10.58 6.52 -9.37
CA VAL A 8 9.98 5.80 -8.24
C VAL A 8 9.66 6.74 -7.06
N TYR A 9 10.44 7.80 -6.86
CA TYR A 9 10.16 8.79 -5.82
C TYR A 9 8.89 9.59 -6.09
N LEU A 10 8.58 9.87 -7.36
CA LEU A 10 7.32 10.52 -7.72
C LEU A 10 6.12 9.62 -7.43
N ARG A 11 6.28 8.31 -7.60
CA ARG A 11 5.26 7.31 -7.23
C ARG A 11 5.06 7.26 -5.72
N GLY A 12 6.15 7.20 -4.95
CA GLY A 12 6.12 7.27 -3.48
C GLY A 12 5.45 8.54 -2.94
N MET A 13 5.76 9.70 -3.51
CA MET A 13 5.04 10.95 -3.17
C MET A 13 3.55 10.87 -3.53
N GLY A 14 3.19 10.22 -4.63
CA GLY A 14 1.81 9.99 -5.01
C GLY A 14 1.04 9.16 -3.99
N PHE A 15 1.67 8.14 -3.40
CA PHE A 15 1.06 7.30 -2.35
C PHE A 15 0.81 8.13 -1.08
N MET A 16 1.79 8.94 -0.67
CA MET A 16 1.63 9.87 0.44
C MET A 16 0.49 10.87 0.18
N TYR A 17 0.43 11.45 -1.02
CA TYR A 17 -0.65 12.35 -1.40
C TYR A 17 -2.03 11.69 -1.29
N ILE A 18 -2.17 10.45 -1.78
CA ILE A 18 -3.40 9.68 -1.65
C ILE A 18 -3.75 9.47 -0.18
N ARG A 19 -2.78 9.06 0.64
CA ARG A 19 -2.97 8.75 2.06
C ARG A 19 -3.43 9.95 2.89
N PHE A 20 -3.04 11.16 2.49
CA PHE A 20 -3.42 12.41 3.17
C PHE A 20 -4.68 13.07 2.62
N CYS A 21 -4.95 12.95 1.32
CA CYS A 21 -5.98 13.74 0.66
C CYS A 21 -7.24 12.97 0.29
N GLN A 22 -7.19 11.65 0.18
CA GLN A 22 -8.36 10.87 -0.20
C GLN A 22 -9.21 10.47 1.01
N PRO A 23 -10.55 10.38 0.85
CA PRO A 23 -11.41 9.80 1.87
C PRO A 23 -10.96 8.38 2.24
N PRO A 24 -11.03 7.97 3.52
CA PRO A 24 -10.56 6.65 3.93
C PRO A 24 -11.24 5.48 3.21
N SER A 25 -12.50 5.65 2.78
CA SER A 25 -13.26 4.67 2.01
C SER A 25 -12.64 4.32 0.67
N ASP A 26 -11.89 5.26 0.09
CA ASP A 26 -11.39 5.17 -1.28
C ASP A 26 -9.95 4.64 -1.30
N LEU A 27 -9.27 4.62 -0.14
CA LEU A 27 -7.85 4.25 -0.02
C LEU A 27 -7.58 2.85 -0.58
N TRP A 28 -8.48 1.89 -0.33
CA TRP A 28 -8.34 0.54 -0.86
C TRP A 28 -8.30 0.55 -2.39
N ALA A 29 -9.30 1.16 -3.04
CA ALA A 29 -9.40 1.19 -4.50
C ALA A 29 -8.19 1.86 -5.16
N TRP A 30 -7.57 2.83 -4.48
CA TRP A 30 -6.34 3.48 -4.95
C TRP A 30 -5.08 2.63 -4.78
N LEU A 31 -4.96 1.86 -3.69
CA LEU A 31 -3.72 1.15 -3.32
C LEU A 31 -3.72 -0.34 -3.68
N GLU A 32 -4.90 -0.96 -3.83
CA GLU A 32 -5.06 -2.36 -4.21
C GLU A 32 -4.26 -2.76 -5.47
N PRO A 33 -4.25 -1.97 -6.57
CA PRO A 33 -3.52 -2.34 -7.77
C PRO A 33 -2.00 -2.43 -7.58
N TYR A 34 -1.48 -1.86 -6.50
CA TYR A 34 -0.06 -1.82 -6.20
C TYR A 34 0.38 -2.85 -5.15
N LEU A 35 -0.53 -3.70 -4.67
CA LEU A 35 -0.21 -4.72 -3.66
C LEU A 35 0.77 -5.78 -4.17
N ASP A 36 0.80 -6.03 -5.48
CA ASP A 36 1.74 -6.97 -6.12
C ASP A 36 2.82 -6.23 -6.93
N ASP A 37 3.09 -4.97 -6.59
CA ASP A 37 4.05 -4.16 -7.32
C ASP A 37 5.49 -4.43 -6.85
N GLU A 38 6.29 -4.99 -7.75
CA GLU A 38 7.67 -5.41 -7.50
C GLU A 38 8.70 -4.27 -7.61
N ASP A 39 8.32 -3.09 -8.10
CA ASP A 39 9.26 -1.97 -8.21
C ASP A 39 9.68 -1.50 -6.81
N THR A 40 10.97 -1.23 -6.63
CA THR A 40 11.56 -0.84 -5.35
C THR A 40 11.86 0.64 -5.26
N VAL A 41 11.80 1.17 -4.03
CA VAL A 41 12.22 2.54 -3.70
C VAL A 41 12.92 2.57 -2.35
N ASP A 42 14.04 3.30 -2.26
CA ASP A 42 14.68 3.62 -0.98
C ASP A 42 13.91 4.76 -0.31
N GLN A 43 13.15 4.42 0.73
CA GLN A 43 12.30 5.39 1.43
C GLN A 43 13.09 6.44 2.21
N ARG A 44 14.36 6.15 2.54
CA ARG A 44 15.28 7.07 3.20
C ARG A 44 16.15 7.85 2.20
N SER A 45 15.97 7.63 0.90
CA SER A 45 16.72 8.31 -0.18
C SER A 45 18.25 8.19 -0.02
N GLY A 46 18.76 6.96 0.07
CA GLY A 46 20.18 6.64 0.23
C GLY A 46 20.54 6.09 1.61
N GLY A 47 19.54 5.76 2.43
CA GLY A 47 19.71 5.23 3.79
C GLY A 47 19.75 3.71 3.87
N GLY A 48 19.58 3.01 2.74
CA GLY A 48 19.70 1.55 2.65
C GLY A 48 18.44 0.78 3.05
N ASP A 49 17.27 1.38 2.88
CA ASP A 49 15.98 0.78 3.22
C ASP A 49 15.09 0.72 1.97
N GLU A 50 15.43 -0.23 1.09
CA GLU A 50 14.70 -0.49 -0.15
C GLU A 50 13.51 -1.40 0.12
N LEU A 51 12.32 -0.91 -0.18
CA LEU A 51 11.07 -1.66 -0.10
C LEU A 51 10.35 -1.62 -1.45
N SER A 52 9.64 -2.69 -1.78
CA SER A 52 8.79 -2.72 -2.97
C SER A 52 7.50 -1.94 -2.73
N PHE A 53 6.88 -1.42 -3.80
CA PHE A 53 5.56 -0.78 -3.67
C PHE A 53 4.49 -1.75 -3.15
N GLY A 54 4.61 -3.04 -3.44
CA GLY A 54 3.79 -4.11 -2.85
C GLY A 54 3.96 -4.27 -1.35
N GLN A 55 5.11 -3.90 -0.79
CA GLN A 55 5.31 -3.81 0.66
C GLN A 55 4.81 -2.48 1.24
N ILE A 56 4.93 -1.39 0.49
CA ILE A 56 4.54 -0.04 0.92
C ILE A 56 3.01 0.13 0.97
N ALA A 57 2.29 -0.35 -0.03
CA ALA A 57 0.84 -0.18 -0.12
C ALA A 57 0.08 -0.76 1.11
N PRO A 58 0.38 -1.99 1.59
CA PRO A 58 -0.16 -2.50 2.85
C PRO A 58 0.19 -1.65 4.07
N GLU A 59 1.44 -1.16 4.15
CA GLU A 59 1.87 -0.31 5.27
C GLU A 59 1.06 0.99 5.34
N MET A 60 0.80 1.62 4.20
CA MET A 60 -0.02 2.84 4.12
C MET A 60 -1.46 2.63 4.62
N LEU A 61 -1.99 1.41 4.47
CA LEU A 61 -3.35 1.03 4.85
C LEU A 61 -3.48 0.54 6.31
N THR A 62 -2.37 0.12 6.94
CA THR A 62 -2.41 -0.58 8.24
C THR A 62 -1.59 0.12 9.33
N LYS A 63 -0.45 0.73 8.99
CA LYS A 63 0.41 1.42 9.95
C LYS A 63 -0.10 2.85 10.16
N LEU A 64 -0.10 3.28 11.42
CA LEU A 64 -0.41 4.67 11.79
C LEU A 64 0.85 5.55 11.79
N ASP A 65 1.99 4.99 12.20
CA ASP A 65 3.29 5.63 12.17
C ASP A 65 4.12 5.00 11.05
N TRP A 66 4.59 5.83 10.13
CA TRP A 66 5.39 5.43 8.99
C TRP A 66 6.55 6.43 8.81
N TYR A 67 7.78 5.95 9.03
CA TYR A 67 9.01 6.74 8.89
C TYR A 67 8.99 8.10 9.63
N GLY A 68 8.44 8.11 10.85
CA GLY A 68 8.33 9.32 11.68
C GLY A 68 7.19 10.25 11.25
N THR A 69 6.37 9.82 10.29
CA THR A 69 5.14 10.51 9.89
C THR A 69 3.95 9.79 10.51
N LEU A 70 3.17 10.52 11.32
CA LEU A 70 1.93 10.02 11.90
C LEU A 70 0.76 10.30 10.95
N PHE A 71 0.13 9.27 10.41
CA PHE A 71 -1.02 9.41 9.53
C PHE A 71 -2.30 9.76 10.28
N LEU A 72 -3.25 10.35 9.56
CA LEU A 72 -4.62 10.50 10.05
C LEU A 72 -5.25 9.11 10.22
N ARG A 73 -5.91 8.91 11.36
CA ARG A 73 -6.51 7.63 11.71
C ARG A 73 -7.65 7.28 10.75
N ILE A 74 -7.62 6.06 10.21
CA ILE A 74 -8.73 5.49 9.45
C ILE A 74 -9.87 5.15 10.43
N PRO A 75 -11.12 5.55 10.16
CA PRO A 75 -12.26 5.15 10.98
C PRO A 75 -12.36 3.64 11.13
N VAL A 76 -12.63 3.16 12.34
CA VAL A 76 -12.64 1.72 12.67
C VAL A 76 -13.50 0.86 11.72
N PRO A 77 -14.71 1.28 11.29
CA PRO A 77 -15.49 0.48 10.35
C PRO A 77 -14.78 0.27 9.01
N ILE A 78 -14.07 1.29 8.53
CA ILE A 78 -13.33 1.26 7.27
C ILE A 78 -12.05 0.44 7.42
N GLN A 79 -11.37 0.54 8.57
CA GLN A 79 -10.22 -0.30 8.86
C GLN A 79 -10.60 -1.79 8.81
N LYS A 80 -11.74 -2.16 9.42
CA LYS A 80 -12.24 -3.54 9.37
C LYS A 80 -12.54 -4.01 7.96
N ASP A 81 -13.17 -3.17 7.13
CA ASP A 81 -13.44 -3.47 5.72
C ASP A 81 -12.13 -3.70 4.93
N ILE A 82 -11.10 -2.87 5.16
CA ILE A 82 -9.77 -3.05 4.56
C ILE A 82 -9.14 -4.38 5.01
N ASP A 83 -9.20 -4.70 6.31
CA ASP A 83 -8.63 -5.93 6.86
C ASP A 83 -9.35 -7.18 6.30
N GLU A 84 -10.67 -7.12 6.12
CA GLU A 84 -11.47 -8.17 5.49
C GLU A 84 -11.06 -8.38 4.02
N LYS A 85 -10.84 -7.31 3.25
CA LYS A 85 -10.37 -7.40 1.86
C LYS A 85 -8.98 -8.00 1.74
N PHE A 86 -8.07 -7.67 2.66
CA PHE A 86 -6.76 -8.33 2.74
C PHE A 86 -6.90 -9.84 3.01
N CYS A 87 -7.79 -10.22 3.92
CA CYS A 87 -8.06 -11.62 4.24
C CYS A 87 -8.62 -12.37 3.02
N GLU A 88 -9.60 -11.79 2.33
CA GLU A 88 -10.19 -12.36 1.13
C GLU A 88 -9.15 -12.55 0.02
N ARG A 89 -8.33 -11.53 -0.24
CA ARG A 89 -7.24 -11.60 -1.23
C ARG A 89 -6.26 -12.72 -0.91
N ASN A 90 -5.81 -12.82 0.35
CA ASN A 90 -4.88 -13.86 0.78
C ASN A 90 -5.49 -15.26 0.61
N ARG A 91 -6.79 -15.42 0.91
CA ARG A 91 -7.49 -16.68 0.67
C ARG A 91 -7.50 -17.05 -0.81
N LEU A 92 -7.85 -16.12 -1.70
CA LEU A 92 -7.88 -16.36 -3.15
C LEU A 92 -6.49 -16.70 -3.72
N ALA A 93 -5.44 -16.06 -3.20
CA ALA A 93 -4.06 -16.36 -3.58
C ALA A 93 -3.67 -17.81 -3.19
N LEU A 94 -4.03 -18.25 -1.99
CA LEU A 94 -3.80 -19.62 -1.52
C LEU A 94 -4.60 -20.66 -2.33
N GLU A 95 -5.86 -20.36 -2.64
CA GLU A 95 -6.70 -21.23 -3.47
C GLU A 95 -6.08 -21.39 -4.86
N SER A 96 -5.63 -20.31 -5.49
CA SER A 96 -5.00 -20.33 -6.81
C SER A 96 -3.71 -21.16 -6.84
N GLN A 97 -2.91 -21.10 -5.77
CA GLN A 97 -1.69 -21.91 -5.62
C GLN A 97 -1.99 -23.41 -5.43
N GLY A 98 -3.12 -23.75 -4.82
CA GLY A 98 -3.54 -25.14 -4.61
C GLY A 98 -4.14 -25.84 -5.85
N TYR A 99 -4.41 -25.11 -6.94
CA TYR A 99 -4.85 -25.69 -8.23
C TYR A 99 -3.70 -25.97 -9.20
N GLU A 100 -2.49 -25.49 -8.92
CA GLU A 100 -1.30 -25.70 -9.75
C GLU A 100 -0.49 -26.95 -9.35
N GLU A 101 -0.97 -27.72 -8.35
CA GLU A 101 -0.42 -29.00 -7.88
C GLU A 101 -1.32 -30.19 -8.25
#